data_AF-A0A521J925-F1
#
_entry.id   AF-A0A521J925-F1
#
_cell.length_a   1.000
_cell.length_b   1.000
_cell.length_c   1.000
_cell.angle_alpha   90.00
_cell.angle_beta   90.00
_cell.angle_gamma   90.00
#
_symmetry.space_group_name_H-M   'P 1'
#
loop_
_entity.id
_entity.type
_entity.pdbx_description
1 polymer ?
#
loop_
_entity_poly.entity_id
_entity_poly.type
_entity_poly.pdbx_seq_one_letter_code
_entity_poly.pdbx_strand_id
1 'polypeptide(L)'
;MMMKKRTFTREEKLRIIKDAEHKVLYIYDATGVKLKKQVVSGADTPDRYYAGAFEYDDNKELELIHTEEGVINVTGSTYDYEYFLKDHLGNTRVTFKPDGNSLTLLQKVDYYPFGMVADKTNGESDNKYLYNGKELQDEIDLDWYDYGARFYDAQIGRWHVQDLLAEKYYEWTPYNYVGNNPIKRIDLFGFDWYIDKDGSYQFDPKVNQGTKLQNGQVWVGETHQIKDDEGNVTTDYRKDGSIMFSNEKEAYSRMWVQANKEGVNREQFAVIGDENVLVLPEYLNTNTDAYFQEYGYGFSDSKLIDPVSGLSFSIVATIHTHQDDLNGEWGFVALPSHEDDATFCNYTPNIPYFTMGYDGNIYGYVGTEASKSPIELPRGYNKVNDLLKGASLRFLVKYNTEK
;
A
#
# COMPACT_ATOMS: atom_id res chain seq x y z
N MET A 1 18.80 40.57 -16.16
CA MET A 1 17.46 39.94 -16.03
C MET A 1 17.60 38.79 -15.04
N MET A 2 17.24 39.00 -13.78
CA MET A 2 17.36 37.97 -12.73
C MET A 2 16.26 36.92 -12.93
N MET A 3 16.62 35.70 -13.33
CA MET A 3 15.74 34.54 -13.25
C MET A 3 15.67 34.10 -11.78
N LYS A 4 14.53 34.33 -11.13
CA LYS A 4 14.23 33.70 -9.84
C LYS A 4 14.00 32.21 -10.08
N LYS A 5 14.85 31.37 -9.48
CA LYS A 5 14.66 29.93 -9.33
C LYS A 5 13.31 29.72 -8.63
N ARG A 6 12.31 29.14 -9.31
CA ARG A 6 11.06 28.70 -8.66
C ARG A 6 11.40 27.48 -7.82
N THR A 7 11.58 27.68 -6.53
CA THR A 7 11.60 26.60 -5.53
C THR A 7 10.18 26.07 -5.42
N PHE A 8 9.92 24.87 -5.95
CA PHE A 8 8.69 24.15 -5.67
C PHE A 8 8.86 23.41 -4.34
N THR A 9 8.58 24.10 -3.24
CA THR A 9 8.35 23.50 -1.92
C THR A 9 6.91 23.81 -1.54
N ARG A 10 5.96 23.10 -2.14
CA ARG A 10 4.57 23.18 -1.66
C ARG A 10 4.40 22.04 -0.67
N GLU A 11 4.67 22.32 0.61
CA GLU A 11 4.10 21.53 1.69
C GLU A 11 2.58 21.57 1.54
N GLU A 12 1.94 20.40 1.41
CA GLU A 12 0.48 20.35 1.43
C GLU A 12 0.02 20.52 2.87
N LYS A 13 -0.79 21.56 3.08
CA LYS A 13 -1.31 21.93 4.40
C LYS A 13 -2.80 21.70 4.40
N LEU A 14 -3.25 20.71 5.16
CA LEU A 14 -4.66 20.60 5.52
C LEU A 14 -4.90 21.48 6.75
N ARG A 15 -5.99 22.23 6.73
CA ARG A 15 -6.36 23.12 7.82
C ARG A 15 -7.80 22.88 8.22
N ILE A 16 -8.00 22.53 9.48
CA ILE A 16 -9.31 22.42 10.12
C ILE A 16 -9.51 23.66 10.99
N ILE A 17 -10.63 24.35 10.80
CA ILE A 17 -10.90 25.65 11.45
C ILE A 17 -12.22 25.53 12.20
N LYS A 18 -12.19 25.71 13.52
CA LYS A 18 -13.39 25.88 14.34
C LYS A 18 -13.82 27.34 14.38
N ASP A 19 -12.86 28.23 14.65
CA ASP A 19 -13.06 29.68 14.60
C ASP A 19 -11.74 30.43 14.32
N ALA A 20 -11.70 31.75 14.53
CA ALA A 20 -10.54 32.58 14.25
C ALA A 20 -9.32 32.23 15.13
N GLU A 21 -9.55 31.74 16.34
CA GLU A 21 -8.55 31.49 17.38
C GLU A 21 -8.29 29.99 17.59
N HIS A 22 -9.20 29.11 17.12
CA HIS A 22 -9.11 27.65 17.26
C HIS A 22 -9.03 26.95 15.89
N LYS A 23 -7.86 26.37 15.57
CA LYS A 23 -7.62 25.63 14.33
C LYS A 23 -6.52 24.59 14.51
N VAL A 24 -6.55 23.55 13.68
CA VAL A 24 -5.46 22.57 13.57
C VAL A 24 -4.91 22.59 12.15
N LEU A 25 -3.59 22.59 12.02
CA LEU A 25 -2.89 22.50 10.75
C LEU A 25 -2.09 21.20 10.71
N TYR A 26 -2.25 20.47 9.62
CA TYR A 26 -1.51 19.25 9.34
C TYR A 26 -0.60 19.49 8.14
N ILE A 27 0.65 19.05 8.25
CA ILE A 27 1.64 19.10 7.18
C ILE A 27 1.98 17.67 6.80
N TYR A 28 1.88 17.38 5.51
CA TYR A 28 2.18 16.08 4.94
C TYR A 28 3.34 16.18 3.96
N ASP A 29 4.04 15.06 3.75
CA ASP A 29 4.92 14.91 2.60
C ASP A 29 4.11 14.67 1.32
N ALA A 30 4.81 14.67 0.17
CA ALA A 30 4.17 14.46 -1.13
C ALA A 30 3.56 13.07 -1.33
N THR A 31 3.83 12.12 -0.42
CA THR A 31 3.27 10.76 -0.43
C THR A 31 2.06 10.61 0.51
N GLY A 32 1.64 11.70 1.17
CA GLY A 32 0.51 11.72 2.10
C GLY A 32 0.87 11.28 3.51
N VAL A 33 2.15 11.12 3.85
CA VAL A 33 2.57 10.82 5.23
C VAL A 33 2.53 12.08 6.08
N LYS A 34 1.85 12.03 7.22
CA LYS A 34 1.79 13.15 8.17
C LYS A 34 3.17 13.39 8.77
N LEU A 35 3.68 14.61 8.63
CA LEU A 35 4.97 15.04 9.16
C LEU A 35 4.83 15.90 10.41
N LYS A 36 3.76 16.70 10.48
CA LYS A 36 3.54 17.62 11.59
C LYS A 36 2.06 17.93 11.80
N LYS A 37 1.68 18.06 13.06
CA LYS A 37 0.43 18.67 13.53
C LYS A 37 0.78 19.97 14.28
N GLN A 38 0.03 21.03 14.02
CA GLN A 38 0.09 22.27 14.78
C GLN A 38 -1.31 22.62 15.25
N VAL A 39 -1.47 22.68 16.56
CA VAL A 39 -2.72 23.10 17.19
C VAL A 39 -2.60 24.60 17.44
N VAL A 40 -3.64 25.37 17.16
CA VAL A 40 -3.71 26.78 17.52
C VAL A 40 -4.96 26.94 18.38
N SER A 41 -4.75 27.33 19.62
CA SER A 41 -5.81 27.55 20.61
C SER A 41 -5.54 28.86 21.35
N GLY A 42 -5.96 29.98 20.75
CA GLY A 42 -5.62 31.31 21.23
C GLY A 42 -4.13 31.64 21.00
N ALA A 43 -3.38 31.89 22.07
CA ALA A 43 -1.95 32.22 22.01
C ALA A 43 -1.04 30.98 22.00
N ASP A 44 -1.55 29.82 22.46
CA ASP A 44 -0.78 28.58 22.50
C ASP A 44 -0.85 27.89 21.14
N THR A 45 0.33 27.58 20.60
CA THR A 45 0.45 26.95 19.28
C THR A 45 1.40 25.74 19.28
N PRO A 46 1.13 24.68 20.07
CA PRO A 46 2.05 23.55 20.16
C PRO A 46 2.10 22.78 18.84
N ASP A 47 3.32 22.44 18.44
CA ASP A 47 3.59 21.50 17.36
C ASP A 47 3.79 20.07 17.91
N ARG A 48 3.49 19.09 17.06
CA ARG A 48 3.87 17.69 17.21
C ARG A 48 4.42 17.20 15.89
N TYR A 49 5.58 16.53 15.91
CA TYR A 49 6.25 16.04 14.71
C TYR A 49 6.22 14.51 14.67
N TYR A 50 6.13 13.97 13.46
CA TYR A 50 6.00 12.54 13.22
C TYR A 50 7.10 12.08 12.26
N ALA A 51 7.78 10.98 12.59
CA ALA A 51 8.77 10.33 11.74
C ALA A 51 8.70 8.81 11.90
N GLY A 52 7.86 8.16 11.09
CA GLY A 52 7.64 6.71 11.18
C GLY A 52 7.08 6.33 12.56
N ALA A 53 7.80 5.47 13.28
CA ALA A 53 7.43 5.02 14.62
C ALA A 53 7.75 6.04 15.74
N PHE A 54 8.31 7.21 15.42
CA PHE A 54 8.76 8.19 16.41
C PHE A 54 7.91 9.45 16.36
N GLU A 55 7.58 9.99 17.53
CA GLU A 55 6.91 11.27 17.66
C GLU A 55 7.69 12.21 18.57
N TYR A 56 7.65 13.48 18.22
CA TYR A 56 8.42 14.52 18.90
C TYR A 56 7.52 15.67 19.31
N ASP A 57 7.87 16.28 20.43
CA ASP A 57 7.18 17.44 20.99
C ASP A 57 7.46 18.74 20.19
N ASP A 58 6.97 19.87 20.70
CA ASP A 58 7.14 21.20 20.09
C ASP A 58 8.62 21.62 19.98
N ASN A 59 9.46 21.13 20.89
CA ASN A 59 10.91 21.36 20.89
C ASN A 59 11.69 20.38 20.00
N LYS A 60 10.99 19.42 19.37
CA LYS A 60 11.54 18.30 18.59
C LYS A 60 12.35 17.32 19.44
N GLU A 61 12.03 17.24 20.73
CA GLU A 61 12.53 16.19 21.61
C GLU A 61 11.66 14.95 21.45
N LEU A 62 12.27 13.76 21.50
CA LEU A 62 11.56 12.49 21.35
C LEU A 62 10.58 12.31 22.52
N GLU A 63 9.30 12.12 22.21
CA GLU A 63 8.22 11.99 23.20
C GLU A 63 7.61 10.59 23.19
N LEU A 64 7.50 9.95 22.03
CA LEU A 64 6.86 8.64 21.89
C LEU A 64 7.62 7.75 20.89
N ILE A 65 7.72 6.47 21.21
CA ILE A 65 8.16 5.41 20.30
C ILE A 65 7.05 4.38 20.19
N HIS A 66 6.58 4.11 18.98
CA HIS A 66 5.65 3.02 18.69
C HIS A 66 6.35 1.67 18.74
N THR A 67 5.67 0.68 19.31
CA THR A 67 6.10 -0.72 19.32
C THR A 67 4.95 -1.61 18.86
N GLU A 68 5.23 -2.88 18.55
CA GLU A 68 4.21 -3.82 18.09
C GLU A 68 3.08 -4.01 19.12
N GLU A 69 3.41 -3.95 20.41
CA GLU A 69 2.51 -4.28 21.52
C GLU A 69 2.01 -3.05 22.30
N GLY A 70 2.41 -1.85 21.90
CA GLY A 70 2.12 -0.63 22.65
C GLY A 70 3.05 0.52 22.29
N VAL A 71 3.42 1.33 23.28
CA VAL A 71 4.26 2.53 23.10
C VAL A 71 5.28 2.66 24.22
N ILE A 72 6.31 3.46 23.95
CA ILE A 72 7.28 3.90 24.96
C ILE A 72 7.15 5.41 25.06
N ASN A 73 6.69 5.91 26.20
CA ASN A 73 6.71 7.34 26.52
C ASN A 73 8.12 7.73 26.95
N VAL A 74 8.64 8.81 26.37
CA VAL A 74 10.00 9.28 26.62
C VAL A 74 9.95 10.62 27.33
N THR A 75 10.65 10.74 28.45
CA THR A 75 10.79 12.01 29.18
C THR A 75 12.24 12.19 29.60
N GLY A 76 12.96 13.05 28.88
CA GLY A 76 14.40 13.24 29.06
C GLY A 76 15.18 11.95 28.79
N SER A 77 15.63 11.27 29.86
CA SER A 77 16.34 9.98 29.76
C SER A 77 15.52 8.79 30.26
N THR A 78 14.26 9.01 30.63
CA THR A 78 13.34 7.97 31.12
C THR A 78 12.53 7.41 29.95
N TYR A 79 12.35 6.09 29.96
CA TYR A 79 11.59 5.33 28.97
C TYR A 79 10.52 4.50 29.69
N ASP A 80 9.26 4.92 29.58
CA ASP A 80 8.12 4.29 30.24
C ASP A 80 7.33 3.46 29.23
N TYR A 81 7.38 2.14 29.39
CA TYR A 81 6.75 1.18 28.49
C TYR A 81 5.27 0.99 28.85
N GLU A 82 4.40 1.21 27.88
CA GLU A 82 2.96 0.95 27.97
C GLU A 82 2.54 -0.09 26.94
N TYR A 83 1.72 -1.04 27.37
CA TYR A 83 1.23 -2.15 26.55
C TYR A 83 -0.27 -2.03 26.33
N PHE A 84 -0.73 -2.45 25.16
CA PHE A 84 -2.13 -2.33 24.74
C PHE A 84 -2.80 -3.70 24.67
N LEU A 85 -3.88 -3.87 25.44
CA LEU A 85 -4.83 -4.95 25.23
C LEU A 85 -5.88 -4.48 24.21
N LYS A 86 -5.85 -5.11 23.02
CA LYS A 86 -6.73 -4.76 21.90
C LYS A 86 -7.89 -5.76 21.75
N ASP A 87 -9.02 -5.33 21.19
CA ASP A 87 -10.12 -6.23 20.80
C ASP A 87 -9.94 -6.82 19.39
N HIS A 88 -10.94 -7.55 18.87
CA HIS A 88 -10.86 -8.26 17.59
C HIS A 88 -10.75 -7.35 16.36
N LEU A 89 -11.00 -6.04 16.51
CA LEU A 89 -10.81 -5.03 15.46
C LEU A 89 -9.59 -4.16 15.72
N GLY A 90 -8.74 -4.55 16.67
CA GLY A 90 -7.54 -3.78 17.03
C GLY A 90 -7.83 -2.53 17.85
N ASN A 91 -9.05 -2.35 18.40
CA ASN A 91 -9.32 -1.19 19.26
C ASN A 91 -8.59 -1.35 20.59
N THR A 92 -7.83 -0.36 21.02
CA THR A 92 -7.20 -0.37 22.34
C THR A 92 -8.28 -0.31 23.44
N ARG A 93 -8.45 -1.39 24.20
CA ARG A 93 -9.42 -1.50 25.30
C ARG A 93 -8.80 -1.19 26.64
N VAL A 94 -7.55 -1.61 26.83
CA VAL A 94 -6.79 -1.37 28.06
C VAL A 94 -5.37 -0.98 27.71
N THR A 95 -4.86 0.05 28.35
CA THR A 95 -3.44 0.37 28.40
C THR A 95 -2.92 0.07 29.80
N PHE A 96 -1.78 -0.59 29.91
CA PHE A 96 -1.19 -0.98 31.19
C PHE A 96 0.33 -0.99 31.13
N LYS A 97 0.99 -0.93 32.29
CA LYS A 97 2.46 -1.09 32.41
C LYS A 97 2.82 -2.14 33.47
N PRO A 98 3.97 -2.83 33.34
CA PRO A 98 4.51 -3.66 34.39
C PRO A 98 4.95 -2.79 35.58
N ASP A 99 4.64 -3.25 36.79
CA ASP A 99 5.09 -2.67 38.05
C ASP A 99 5.64 -3.79 38.94
N GLY A 100 6.93 -4.06 38.82
CA GLY A 100 7.59 -5.22 39.43
C GLY A 100 6.95 -6.54 38.96
N ASN A 101 6.29 -7.24 39.90
CA ASN A 101 5.58 -8.50 39.62
C ASN A 101 4.06 -8.31 39.38
N SER A 102 3.58 -7.07 39.30
CA SER A 102 2.17 -6.73 39.09
C SER A 102 1.98 -5.93 37.80
N LEU A 103 0.73 -5.71 37.41
CA LEU A 103 0.36 -4.85 36.29
C LEU A 103 -0.42 -3.65 36.83
N THR A 104 -0.05 -2.46 36.37
CA THR A 104 -0.76 -1.22 36.67
C THR A 104 -1.63 -0.83 35.49
N LEU A 105 -2.93 -0.70 35.74
CA LEU A 105 -3.90 -0.18 34.77
C LEU A 105 -3.66 1.31 34.54
N LEU A 106 -3.48 1.71 33.28
CA LEU A 106 -3.20 3.09 32.90
C LEU A 106 -4.37 3.76 32.16
N GLN A 107 -5.11 3.00 31.37
CA GLN A 107 -6.28 3.50 30.65
C GLN A 107 -7.24 2.34 30.36
N LYS A 108 -8.55 2.59 30.43
CA LYS A 108 -9.58 1.65 29.92
C LYS A 108 -10.54 2.41 29.02
N VAL A 109 -10.86 1.85 27.85
CA VAL A 109 -11.78 2.45 26.88
C VAL A 109 -12.78 1.42 26.38
N ASP A 110 -14.06 1.79 26.42
CA ASP A 110 -15.18 1.08 25.82
C ASP A 110 -15.77 1.92 24.68
N TYR A 111 -16.15 1.29 23.57
CA TYR A 111 -16.58 1.96 22.35
C TYR A 111 -18.01 1.59 21.96
N TYR A 112 -18.74 2.54 21.40
CA TYR A 112 -19.89 2.26 20.55
C TYR A 112 -19.44 1.57 19.24
N PRO A 113 -20.34 0.90 18.50
CA PRO A 113 -19.97 0.14 17.30
C PRO A 113 -19.16 0.93 16.25
N PHE A 114 -19.48 2.22 16.07
CA PHE A 114 -18.81 3.11 15.11
C PHE A 114 -17.59 3.84 15.70
N GLY A 115 -17.11 3.44 16.88
CA GLY A 115 -15.84 3.92 17.44
C GLY A 115 -15.92 5.16 18.31
N MET A 116 -17.13 5.71 18.53
CA MET A 116 -17.32 6.76 19.53
C MET A 116 -17.03 6.17 20.90
N VAL A 117 -16.24 6.87 21.72
CA VAL A 117 -15.94 6.44 23.08
C VAL A 117 -17.24 6.45 23.88
N ALA A 118 -17.60 5.28 24.42
CA ALA A 118 -18.77 5.11 25.28
C ALA A 118 -18.41 5.35 26.75
N ASP A 119 -17.24 4.86 27.16
CA ASP A 119 -16.67 5.11 28.49
C ASP A 119 -15.15 5.10 28.37
N LYS A 120 -14.49 6.05 29.04
CA LYS A 120 -13.02 6.15 29.09
C LYS A 120 -12.62 6.50 30.51
N THR A 121 -11.87 5.60 31.13
CA THR A 121 -11.24 5.82 32.43
C THR A 121 -9.75 5.99 32.23
N ASN A 122 -9.24 7.18 32.54
CA ASN A 122 -7.81 7.49 32.51
C ASN A 122 -7.21 7.29 33.90
N GLY A 123 -6.06 6.62 33.92
CA GLY A 123 -5.12 6.58 35.05
C GLY A 123 -4.00 7.58 34.80
N GLU A 124 -2.76 7.10 34.74
CA GLU A 124 -1.57 7.94 34.48
C GLU A 124 -1.25 8.14 32.99
N SER A 125 -2.00 7.51 32.07
CA SER A 125 -1.79 7.61 30.61
C SER A 125 -2.98 8.33 29.95
N ASP A 126 -2.69 9.08 28.89
CA ASP A 126 -3.68 9.59 27.94
C ASP A 126 -3.34 9.15 26.51
N ASN A 127 -3.18 7.83 26.34
CA ASN A 127 -2.92 7.26 25.02
C ASN A 127 -4.02 7.65 24.00
N LYS A 128 -3.59 8.28 22.91
CA LYS A 128 -4.45 8.71 21.79
C LYS A 128 -4.68 7.63 20.73
N TYR A 129 -3.94 6.52 20.76
CA TYR A 129 -4.08 5.42 19.79
C TYR A 129 -5.17 4.45 20.24
N LEU A 130 -6.41 4.73 19.82
CA LEU A 130 -7.63 4.17 20.40
C LEU A 130 -8.39 3.25 19.42
N TYR A 131 -9.46 3.73 18.81
CA TYR A 131 -10.30 2.95 17.90
C TYR A 131 -9.50 2.58 16.65
N ASN A 132 -9.50 1.29 16.31
CA ASN A 132 -8.73 0.69 15.22
C ASN A 132 -7.22 1.02 15.27
N GLY A 133 -6.71 1.33 16.47
CA GLY A 133 -5.33 1.75 16.68
C GLY A 133 -4.98 3.12 16.08
N LYS A 134 -5.98 3.90 15.64
CA LYS A 134 -5.78 5.21 15.01
C LYS A 134 -5.68 6.31 16.05
N GLU A 135 -4.88 7.33 15.74
CA GLU A 135 -4.67 8.48 16.60
C GLU A 135 -5.97 9.31 16.65
N LEU A 136 -6.53 9.46 17.85
CA LEU A 136 -7.61 10.40 18.11
C LEU A 136 -7.06 11.83 18.06
N GLN A 137 -7.67 12.65 17.22
CA GLN A 137 -7.54 14.10 17.17
C GLN A 137 -8.69 14.70 17.99
N ASP A 138 -8.44 14.98 19.25
CA ASP A 138 -9.42 15.57 20.18
C ASP A 138 -9.21 17.07 20.41
N GLU A 139 -8.23 17.66 19.71
CA GLU A 139 -8.00 19.09 19.79
C GLU A 139 -9.20 19.86 19.22
N ILE A 140 -9.45 21.04 19.78
CA ILE A 140 -10.56 21.93 19.40
C ILE A 140 -11.95 21.24 19.38
N ASP A 141 -12.13 20.15 20.13
CA ASP A 141 -13.35 19.32 20.17
C ASP A 141 -13.66 18.60 18.83
N LEU A 142 -12.64 18.11 18.11
CA LEU A 142 -12.84 17.35 16.87
C LEU A 142 -13.36 15.93 17.15
N ASP A 143 -12.66 15.17 18.00
CA ASP A 143 -12.90 13.75 18.26
C ASP A 143 -12.88 12.89 16.98
N TRP A 144 -11.93 13.19 16.09
CA TRP A 144 -11.77 12.48 14.81
C TRP A 144 -10.60 11.51 14.86
N TYR A 145 -10.70 10.40 14.14
CA TYR A 145 -9.59 9.46 14.02
C TYR A 145 -8.81 9.69 12.74
N ASP A 146 -7.48 9.75 12.85
CA ASP A 146 -6.59 9.86 11.71
C ASP A 146 -6.30 8.47 11.10
N TYR A 147 -6.90 8.18 9.93
CA TYR A 147 -6.66 6.95 9.17
C TYR A 147 -5.56 7.12 8.12
N GLY A 148 -4.80 8.22 8.15
CA GLY A 148 -3.75 8.55 7.19
C GLY A 148 -4.31 9.20 5.93
N ALA A 149 -5.02 8.42 5.10
CA ALA A 149 -5.61 8.95 3.87
C ALA A 149 -6.80 9.89 4.12
N ARG A 150 -7.50 9.69 5.25
CA ARG A 150 -8.76 10.37 5.57
C ARG A 150 -8.91 10.53 7.10
N PHE A 151 -9.63 11.56 7.51
CA PHE A 151 -10.17 11.64 8.86
C PHE A 151 -11.53 10.95 8.93
N TYR A 152 -11.71 10.16 9.98
CA TYR A 152 -12.95 9.45 10.30
C TYR A 152 -13.68 10.12 11.47
N ASP A 153 -14.96 10.42 11.27
CA ASP A 153 -15.83 10.92 12.32
C ASP A 153 -16.60 9.76 12.96
N ALA A 154 -16.25 9.43 14.19
CA ALA A 154 -16.93 8.38 14.94
C ALA A 154 -18.31 8.81 15.46
N GLN A 155 -18.58 10.12 15.57
CA GLN A 155 -19.84 10.66 16.07
C GLN A 155 -20.97 10.47 15.05
N ILE A 156 -20.65 10.54 13.75
CA ILE A 156 -21.60 10.29 12.66
C ILE A 156 -21.36 8.98 11.90
N GLY A 157 -20.24 8.30 12.15
CA GLY A 157 -19.90 7.01 11.53
C GLY A 157 -19.61 7.12 10.03
N ARG A 158 -18.86 8.16 9.62
CA ARG A 158 -18.61 8.52 8.22
C ARG A 158 -17.20 9.10 8.02
N TRP A 159 -16.72 9.08 6.79
CA TRP A 159 -15.55 9.86 6.37
C TRP A 159 -15.91 11.35 6.22
N HIS A 160 -14.95 12.24 6.46
CA HIS A 160 -15.12 13.67 6.18
C HIS A 160 -14.93 14.04 4.71
N VAL A 161 -14.33 13.14 3.93
CA VAL A 161 -14.09 13.32 2.51
C VAL A 161 -14.62 12.11 1.74
N GLN A 162 -14.91 12.31 0.47
CA GLN A 162 -15.30 11.22 -0.42
C GLN A 162 -14.18 10.17 -0.48
N ASP A 163 -14.57 8.91 -0.34
CA ASP A 163 -13.69 7.77 -0.58
C ASP A 163 -13.21 7.79 -2.03
N LEU A 164 -11.90 7.67 -2.24
CA LEU A 164 -11.31 7.59 -3.59
C LEU A 164 -11.83 6.37 -4.37
N LEU A 165 -12.25 5.33 -3.65
CA LEU A 165 -12.85 4.11 -4.21
C LEU A 165 -14.38 4.16 -4.24
N ALA A 166 -15.00 5.30 -3.97
CA ALA A 166 -16.47 5.44 -3.96
C ALA A 166 -17.12 4.97 -5.27
N GLU A 167 -16.45 5.16 -6.41
CA GLU A 167 -16.94 4.76 -7.74
C GLU A 167 -17.05 3.23 -7.90
N LYS A 168 -16.38 2.45 -7.03
CA LYS A 168 -16.51 0.98 -7.00
C LYS A 168 -17.81 0.51 -6.34
N TYR A 169 -18.48 1.39 -5.61
CA TYR A 169 -19.65 1.07 -4.79
C TYR A 169 -20.80 2.03 -5.08
N TYR A 170 -21.30 2.03 -6.31
CA TYR A 170 -22.41 2.91 -6.76
C TYR A 170 -23.65 2.87 -5.86
N GLU A 171 -23.90 1.74 -5.19
CA GLU A 171 -25.04 1.58 -4.29
C GLU A 171 -24.85 2.23 -2.92
N TRP A 172 -23.63 2.65 -2.58
CA TRP A 172 -23.28 3.22 -1.29
C TRP A 172 -22.91 4.69 -1.40
N THR A 173 -23.11 5.43 -0.31
CA THR A 173 -22.65 6.82 -0.25
C THR A 173 -21.12 6.88 -0.35
N PRO A 174 -20.56 7.87 -1.07
CA PRO A 174 -19.11 8.08 -1.13
C PRO A 174 -18.44 8.32 0.23
N TYR A 175 -19.22 8.57 1.28
CA TYR A 175 -18.72 8.80 2.64
C TYR A 175 -18.92 7.58 3.57
N ASN A 176 -19.25 6.42 3.00
CA ASN A 176 -19.59 5.22 3.76
C ASN A 176 -18.38 4.69 4.54
N TYR A 177 -18.58 4.35 5.81
CA TYR A 177 -17.62 3.61 6.61
C TYR A 177 -17.94 2.11 6.57
N VAL A 178 -17.02 1.30 6.03
CA VAL A 178 -16.98 -0.18 6.09
C VAL A 178 -18.26 -0.93 5.71
N GLY A 179 -19.02 -0.40 4.75
CA GLY A 179 -20.32 -0.93 4.34
C GLY A 179 -21.36 -0.89 5.47
N ASN A 180 -21.27 0.08 6.37
CA ASN A 180 -22.09 0.22 7.59
C ASN A 180 -22.04 -1.01 8.53
N ASN A 181 -20.93 -1.77 8.55
CA ASN A 181 -20.78 -2.93 9.44
C ASN A 181 -19.48 -2.89 10.27
N PRO A 182 -19.32 -1.89 11.15
CA PRO A 182 -18.09 -1.66 11.91
C PRO A 182 -17.87 -2.64 13.07
N ILE A 183 -18.79 -3.59 13.28
CA ILE A 183 -18.62 -4.68 14.24
C ILE A 183 -17.82 -5.82 13.61
N LYS A 184 -17.96 -6.02 12.29
CA LYS A 184 -17.32 -7.12 11.54
C LYS A 184 -16.19 -6.67 10.63
N ARG A 185 -16.19 -5.39 10.27
CA ARG A 185 -15.31 -4.81 9.26
C ARG A 185 -14.65 -3.58 9.83
N ILE A 186 -13.49 -3.27 9.29
CA ILE A 186 -12.63 -2.16 9.64
C ILE A 186 -12.05 -1.66 8.32
N ASP A 187 -11.96 -0.34 8.15
CA ASP A 187 -11.29 0.26 7.00
C ASP A 187 -9.83 0.40 7.40
N LEU A 188 -9.05 -0.53 6.90
CA LEU A 188 -7.63 -0.62 7.16
C LEU A 188 -6.97 -0.06 5.91
N PHE A 189 -6.45 1.16 5.92
CA PHE A 189 -5.30 1.45 5.06
C PHE A 189 -4.05 1.55 5.97
N GLY A 190 -3.53 0.45 6.55
CA GLY A 190 -4.11 -0.88 6.81
C GLY A 190 -4.15 -1.94 5.69
N PHE A 191 -3.03 -2.12 5.01
CA PHE A 191 -2.87 -3.28 4.14
C PHE A 191 -1.57 -4.01 4.45
N ASP A 192 -1.65 -5.28 4.82
CA ASP A 192 -0.48 -5.99 5.28
C ASP A 192 -0.18 -7.26 4.48
N TRP A 193 1.11 -7.54 4.37
CA TRP A 193 1.64 -8.81 3.92
C TRP A 193 1.47 -9.87 5.02
N TYR A 194 1.21 -11.10 4.58
CA TYR A 194 1.24 -12.30 5.41
C TYR A 194 1.84 -13.48 4.63
N ILE A 195 2.41 -14.44 5.35
CA ILE A 195 2.83 -15.73 4.81
C ILE A 195 1.62 -16.67 4.86
N ASP A 196 1.25 -17.22 3.72
CA ASP A 196 0.17 -18.19 3.60
C ASP A 196 0.64 -19.61 4.01
N LYS A 197 -0.28 -20.57 4.10
CA LYS A 197 -0.01 -21.95 4.54
C LYS A 197 1.04 -22.68 3.68
N ASP A 198 1.19 -22.25 2.43
CA ASP A 198 2.16 -22.77 1.48
C ASP A 198 3.54 -22.09 1.59
N GLY A 199 3.71 -21.15 2.52
CA GLY A 199 4.93 -20.36 2.71
C GLY A 199 5.05 -19.16 1.77
N SER A 200 4.06 -18.89 0.92
CA SER A 200 4.09 -17.75 -0.01
C SER A 200 3.68 -16.46 0.68
N TYR A 201 4.36 -15.36 0.33
CA TYR A 201 3.92 -14.02 0.73
C TYR A 201 2.68 -13.62 -0.06
N GLN A 202 1.67 -13.12 0.64
CA GLN A 202 0.39 -12.69 0.11
C GLN A 202 0.04 -11.32 0.66
N PHE A 203 -0.63 -10.52 -0.17
CA PHE A 203 -1.13 -9.22 0.22
C PHE A 203 -2.64 -9.25 0.09
N ASP A 204 -3.33 -8.98 1.20
CA ASP A 204 -4.79 -8.86 1.18
C ASP A 204 -5.15 -7.52 1.83
N PRO A 205 -5.87 -6.64 1.11
CA PRO A 205 -6.31 -5.37 1.66
C PRO A 205 -7.26 -5.52 2.87
N LYS A 206 -7.67 -6.74 3.22
CA LYS A 206 -8.48 -7.05 4.40
C LYS A 206 -7.64 -7.55 5.59
N VAL A 207 -6.35 -7.81 5.40
CA VAL A 207 -5.44 -8.33 6.44
C VAL A 207 -4.65 -7.18 7.06
N ASN A 208 -4.54 -7.22 8.39
CA ASN A 208 -3.72 -6.32 9.21
C ASN A 208 -3.14 -7.05 10.45
N GLN A 209 -2.27 -6.39 11.23
CA GLN A 209 -1.66 -6.91 12.46
C GLN A 209 -2.66 -7.55 13.47
N GLY A 210 -3.90 -7.06 13.54
CA GLY A 210 -4.97 -7.60 14.40
C GLY A 210 -5.86 -8.66 13.72
N THR A 211 -5.65 -8.96 12.44
CA THR A 211 -6.45 -9.97 11.73
C THR A 211 -6.12 -11.36 12.27
N LYS A 212 -7.16 -12.07 12.74
CA LYS A 212 -7.04 -13.49 13.05
C LYS A 212 -6.85 -14.28 11.75
N LEU A 213 -5.61 -14.54 11.40
CA LEU A 213 -5.26 -15.36 10.25
C LEU A 213 -5.67 -16.82 10.45
N GLN A 214 -5.77 -17.56 9.35
CA GLN A 214 -6.04 -18.99 9.39
C GLN A 214 -4.85 -19.73 10.00
N ASN A 215 -5.11 -20.88 10.63
CA ASN A 215 -4.04 -21.71 11.19
C ASN A 215 -2.97 -22.03 10.13
N GLY A 216 -1.71 -21.73 10.44
CA GLY A 216 -0.56 -21.88 9.53
C GLY A 216 -0.20 -20.64 8.71
N GLN A 217 -0.98 -19.55 8.81
CA GLN A 217 -0.61 -18.26 8.23
C GLN A 217 0.09 -17.38 9.27
N VAL A 218 1.04 -16.55 8.82
CA VAL A 218 1.86 -15.70 9.70
C VAL A 218 1.82 -14.27 9.18
N TRP A 219 1.47 -13.32 10.04
CA TRP A 219 1.50 -11.89 9.67
C TRP A 219 2.95 -11.41 9.47
N VAL A 220 3.15 -10.50 8.51
CA VAL A 220 4.48 -9.93 8.19
C VAL A 220 4.51 -8.42 8.42
N GLY A 221 3.51 -7.69 7.91
CA GLY A 221 3.39 -6.24 8.05
C GLY A 221 3.23 -5.50 6.73
N GLU A 222 3.13 -4.17 6.79
CA GLU A 222 2.86 -3.30 5.63
C GLU A 222 3.93 -3.41 4.54
N THR A 223 5.18 -3.72 4.91
CA THR A 223 6.29 -3.91 3.99
C THR A 223 7.20 -5.06 4.44
N HIS A 224 7.96 -5.64 3.51
CA HIS A 224 8.96 -6.65 3.82
C HIS A 224 10.11 -6.60 2.82
N GLN A 225 11.34 -6.87 3.28
CA GLN A 225 12.52 -6.92 2.42
C GLN A 225 13.27 -8.22 2.60
N ILE A 226 13.58 -8.85 1.48
CA ILE A 226 14.53 -9.96 1.39
C ILE A 226 15.87 -9.38 0.93
N LYS A 227 16.94 -9.76 1.62
CA LYS A 227 18.30 -9.32 1.34
C LYS A 227 19.21 -10.51 1.06
N ASP A 228 20.23 -10.30 0.24
CA ASP A 228 21.31 -11.27 0.04
C ASP A 228 22.31 -11.27 1.22
N ASP A 229 23.31 -12.15 1.15
CA ASP A 229 24.36 -12.28 2.17
C ASP A 229 25.24 -11.02 2.31
N GLU A 230 25.22 -10.15 1.29
CA GLU A 230 25.93 -8.87 1.26
C GLU A 230 25.08 -7.71 1.82
N GLY A 231 23.80 -7.97 2.11
CA GLY A 231 22.84 -7.01 2.65
C GLY A 231 22.11 -6.19 1.58
N ASN A 232 22.27 -6.49 0.29
CA ASN A 232 21.55 -5.83 -0.79
C ASN A 232 20.11 -6.36 -0.85
N VAL A 233 19.14 -5.46 -1.08
CA VAL A 233 17.73 -5.84 -1.23
C VAL A 233 17.52 -6.54 -2.57
N THR A 234 17.07 -7.80 -2.53
CA THR A 234 16.76 -8.61 -3.72
C THR A 234 15.27 -8.63 -4.03
N THR A 235 14.43 -8.50 -3.00
CA THR A 235 12.98 -8.41 -3.14
C THR A 235 12.43 -7.41 -2.12
N ASP A 236 11.62 -6.46 -2.59
CA ASP A 236 11.00 -5.40 -1.80
C ASP A 236 9.48 -5.48 -1.96
N TYR A 237 8.81 -5.97 -0.90
CA TYR A 237 7.36 -6.06 -0.78
C TYR A 237 6.83 -4.75 -0.23
N ARG A 238 5.99 -4.07 -1.01
CA ARG A 238 5.62 -2.67 -0.77
C ARG A 238 4.21 -2.54 -0.19
N LYS A 239 3.95 -1.36 0.40
CA LYS A 239 2.71 -1.02 1.11
C LYS A 239 1.44 -1.02 0.26
N ASP A 240 1.58 -1.01 -1.05
CA ASP A 240 0.48 -1.02 -2.01
C ASP A 240 0.19 -2.42 -2.58
N GLY A 241 0.94 -3.44 -2.16
CA GLY A 241 0.86 -4.81 -2.65
C GLY A 241 1.75 -5.11 -3.87
N SER A 242 2.51 -4.13 -4.35
CA SER A 242 3.49 -4.35 -5.41
C SER A 242 4.79 -4.96 -4.87
N ILE A 243 5.55 -5.61 -5.74
CA ILE A 243 6.81 -6.27 -5.37
C ILE A 243 7.90 -5.91 -6.38
N MET A 244 8.98 -5.30 -5.90
CA MET A 244 10.16 -4.99 -6.71
C MET A 244 11.20 -6.10 -6.56
N PHE A 245 11.56 -6.74 -7.67
CA PHE A 245 12.59 -7.77 -7.73
C PHE A 245 13.84 -7.25 -8.44
N SER A 246 15.02 -7.57 -7.91
CA SER A 246 16.27 -7.37 -8.64
C SER A 246 16.52 -8.46 -9.70
N ASN A 247 15.85 -9.62 -9.55
CA ASN A 247 16.00 -10.78 -10.42
C ASN A 247 14.72 -11.07 -11.25
N GLU A 248 14.85 -11.05 -12.58
CA GLU A 248 13.77 -11.37 -13.52
C GLU A 248 13.17 -12.76 -13.29
N LYS A 249 13.99 -13.78 -13.02
CA LYS A 249 13.52 -15.15 -12.78
C LYS A 249 12.56 -15.21 -11.59
N GLU A 250 12.88 -14.50 -10.52
CA GLU A 250 12.07 -14.48 -9.31
C GLU A 250 10.74 -13.75 -9.55
N ALA A 251 10.77 -12.63 -10.26
CA ALA A 251 9.57 -11.92 -10.68
C ALA A 251 8.66 -12.82 -11.54
N TYR A 252 9.20 -13.46 -12.58
CA TYR A 252 8.42 -14.34 -13.46
C TYR A 252 7.90 -15.58 -12.73
N SER A 253 8.67 -16.10 -11.77
CA SER A 253 8.22 -17.20 -10.91
C SER A 253 7.07 -16.77 -10.01
N ARG A 254 7.15 -15.57 -9.39
CA ARG A 254 6.06 -15.00 -8.59
C ARG A 254 4.80 -14.85 -9.42
N MET A 255 4.89 -14.22 -10.60
CA MET A 255 3.77 -14.02 -11.51
C MET A 255 3.15 -15.35 -11.92
N TRP A 256 3.96 -16.29 -12.40
CA TRP A 256 3.45 -17.58 -12.88
C TRP A 256 2.77 -18.38 -11.77
N VAL A 257 3.34 -18.40 -10.56
CA VAL A 257 2.74 -19.11 -9.42
C VAL A 257 1.43 -18.45 -9.00
N GLN A 258 1.36 -17.11 -8.94
CA GLN A 258 0.11 -16.43 -8.56
C GLN A 258 -0.99 -16.59 -9.59
N ALA A 259 -0.66 -16.45 -10.87
CA ALA A 259 -1.65 -16.58 -11.94
C ALA A 259 -2.29 -17.98 -11.99
N ASN A 260 -1.54 -19.02 -11.58
CA ASN A 260 -2.00 -20.40 -11.52
C ASN A 260 -2.49 -20.84 -10.13
N LYS A 261 -2.60 -19.93 -9.15
CA LYS A 261 -3.04 -20.29 -7.79
C LYS A 261 -4.54 -20.60 -7.79
N GLU A 262 -4.88 -21.84 -7.45
CA GLU A 262 -6.26 -22.32 -7.41
C GLU A 262 -7.17 -21.40 -6.56
N GLY A 263 -8.31 -21.02 -7.11
CA GLY A 263 -9.30 -20.17 -6.44
C GLY A 263 -8.97 -18.68 -6.41
N VAL A 264 -7.82 -18.27 -6.94
CA VAL A 264 -7.46 -16.86 -7.16
C VAL A 264 -7.56 -16.54 -8.64
N ASN A 265 -6.85 -17.27 -9.52
CA ASN A 265 -6.80 -17.10 -10.98
C ASN A 265 -6.90 -15.63 -11.42
N ARG A 266 -5.83 -14.86 -11.19
CA ARG A 266 -5.77 -13.44 -11.55
C ARG A 266 -4.61 -13.17 -12.48
N GLU A 267 -4.86 -12.37 -13.51
CA GLU A 267 -3.82 -11.87 -14.37
C GLU A 267 -2.78 -11.12 -13.54
N GLN A 268 -1.51 -11.41 -13.81
CA GLN A 268 -0.38 -10.75 -13.17
C GLN A 268 0.25 -9.83 -14.20
N PHE A 269 0.69 -8.66 -13.76
CA PHE A 269 1.33 -7.68 -14.62
C PHE A 269 2.63 -7.17 -14.00
N ALA A 270 3.65 -7.01 -14.82
CA ALA A 270 4.93 -6.47 -14.40
C ALA A 270 5.55 -5.54 -15.44
N VAL A 271 6.30 -4.58 -14.90
CA VAL A 271 7.10 -3.63 -15.67
C VAL A 271 8.57 -3.96 -15.48
N ILE A 272 9.25 -4.20 -16.61
CA ILE A 272 10.67 -4.54 -16.65
C ILE A 272 11.44 -3.24 -16.85
N GLY A 273 12.14 -2.79 -15.79
CA GLY A 273 13.06 -1.66 -15.85
C GLY A 273 14.48 -2.08 -16.24
N ASP A 274 15.42 -1.15 -16.14
CA ASP A 274 16.83 -1.37 -16.48
C ASP A 274 17.56 -2.33 -15.54
N GLU A 275 17.21 -2.30 -14.26
CA GLU A 275 17.89 -3.09 -13.21
C GLU A 275 16.91 -4.03 -12.50
N ASN A 276 15.66 -3.60 -12.34
CA ASN A 276 14.66 -4.33 -11.55
C ASN A 276 13.41 -4.66 -12.37
N VAL A 277 12.57 -5.53 -11.83
CA VAL A 277 11.23 -5.84 -12.33
C VAL A 277 10.23 -5.48 -11.22
N LEU A 278 9.29 -4.60 -11.53
CA LEU A 278 8.19 -4.29 -10.63
C LEU A 278 6.99 -5.16 -11.02
N VAL A 279 6.63 -6.10 -10.17
CA VAL A 279 5.35 -6.82 -10.25
C VAL A 279 4.30 -5.95 -9.56
N LEU A 280 3.27 -5.55 -10.30
CA LEU A 280 2.23 -4.66 -9.79
C LEU A 280 1.27 -5.40 -8.85
N PRO A 281 0.48 -4.67 -8.05
CA PRO A 281 -0.49 -5.31 -7.17
C PRO A 281 -1.52 -6.13 -7.95
N GLU A 282 -2.13 -7.11 -7.29
CA GLU A 282 -3.03 -8.07 -7.94
C GLU A 282 -4.40 -8.24 -7.26
N TYR A 283 -4.62 -7.67 -6.07
CA TYR A 283 -5.82 -7.90 -5.26
C TYR A 283 -7.16 -7.34 -5.82
N LEU A 284 -7.11 -6.66 -6.96
CA LEU A 284 -8.25 -6.15 -7.73
C LEU A 284 -8.30 -6.78 -9.13
N ASN A 285 -7.25 -7.50 -9.55
CA ASN A 285 -7.20 -8.13 -10.85
C ASN A 285 -8.25 -9.25 -10.94
N THR A 286 -8.73 -9.48 -12.15
CA THR A 286 -9.58 -10.63 -12.50
C THR A 286 -8.74 -11.66 -13.25
N ASN A 287 -9.34 -12.78 -13.60
CA ASN A 287 -8.76 -13.79 -14.49
C ASN A 287 -8.46 -13.26 -15.91
N THR A 288 -9.02 -12.11 -16.27
CA THR A 288 -8.95 -11.54 -17.62
C THR A 288 -8.28 -10.18 -17.68
N ASP A 289 -8.16 -9.47 -16.56
CA ASP A 289 -7.72 -8.08 -16.57
C ASP A 289 -6.77 -7.74 -15.40
N ALA A 290 -5.67 -7.08 -15.74
CA ALA A 290 -4.81 -6.36 -14.80
C ALA A 290 -5.20 -4.88 -14.70
N TYR A 291 -5.72 -4.46 -13.55
CA TYR A 291 -6.22 -3.10 -13.33
C TYR A 291 -5.14 -2.15 -12.80
N PHE A 292 -4.01 -2.00 -13.49
CA PHE A 292 -2.89 -1.22 -12.96
C PHE A 292 -3.24 0.26 -12.64
N GLN A 293 -4.14 0.89 -13.40
CA GLN A 293 -4.58 2.26 -13.11
C GLN A 293 -5.37 2.37 -11.80
N GLU A 294 -6.08 1.30 -11.41
CA GLU A 294 -6.86 1.26 -10.16
C GLU A 294 -5.97 1.26 -8.92
N TYR A 295 -4.69 0.90 -9.08
CA TYR A 295 -3.67 0.99 -8.04
C TYR A 295 -2.91 2.33 -8.07
N GLY A 296 -3.27 3.25 -8.97
CA GLY A 296 -2.59 4.55 -9.13
C GLY A 296 -1.34 4.50 -10.00
N TYR A 297 -1.00 3.35 -10.58
CA TYR A 297 0.09 3.28 -11.57
C TYR A 297 -0.37 3.86 -12.89
N GLY A 298 0.50 4.66 -13.50
CA GLY A 298 0.24 5.27 -14.79
C GLY A 298 1.43 5.17 -15.71
N PHE A 299 1.24 5.50 -16.98
CA PHE A 299 2.32 5.60 -17.94
C PHE A 299 2.31 6.98 -18.58
N SER A 300 3.49 7.58 -18.72
CA SER A 300 3.68 8.84 -19.43
C SER A 300 5.06 8.87 -20.05
N ASP A 301 5.16 9.29 -21.31
CA ASP A 301 6.41 9.35 -22.08
C ASP A 301 7.23 8.04 -22.01
N SER A 302 6.54 6.89 -22.14
CA SER A 302 7.13 5.54 -22.04
C SER A 302 7.88 5.27 -20.72
N LYS A 303 7.47 5.97 -19.65
CA LYS A 303 7.90 5.73 -18.27
C LYS A 303 6.73 5.30 -17.41
N LEU A 304 7.02 4.50 -16.40
CA LEU A 304 6.06 4.14 -15.38
C LEU A 304 6.02 5.25 -14.34
N ILE A 305 4.83 5.72 -13.99
CA ILE A 305 4.55 6.59 -12.85
C ILE A 305 4.24 5.66 -11.66
N ASP A 306 5.14 5.63 -10.68
CA ASP A 306 5.02 4.81 -9.48
C ASP A 306 4.42 5.64 -8.33
N PRO A 307 3.20 5.32 -7.86
CA PRO A 307 2.55 6.06 -6.78
C PRO A 307 3.19 5.83 -5.41
N VAL A 308 3.94 4.73 -5.23
CA VAL A 308 4.58 4.38 -3.95
C VAL A 308 5.79 5.25 -3.70
N SER A 309 6.64 5.41 -4.72
CA SER A 309 7.86 6.23 -4.62
C SER A 309 7.67 7.67 -5.08
N GLY A 310 6.59 7.97 -5.82
CA GLY A 310 6.37 9.27 -6.46
C GLY A 310 7.33 9.56 -7.61
N LEU A 311 8.09 8.56 -8.08
CA LEU A 311 9.07 8.69 -9.15
C LEU A 311 8.58 8.10 -10.46
N SER A 312 9.23 8.50 -11.55
CA SER A 312 9.04 7.88 -12.87
C SER A 312 10.20 6.94 -13.20
N PHE A 313 9.92 5.72 -13.62
CA PHE A 313 10.92 4.72 -13.99
C PHE A 313 10.98 4.49 -15.50
N SER A 314 12.19 4.39 -16.05
CA SER A 314 12.39 3.94 -17.43
C SER A 314 11.92 2.49 -17.59
N ILE A 315 11.25 2.22 -18.70
CA ILE A 315 10.72 0.90 -19.03
C ILE A 315 11.52 0.33 -20.19
N VAL A 316 11.96 -0.92 -20.04
CA VAL A 316 12.56 -1.72 -21.11
C VAL A 316 11.48 -2.55 -21.81
N ALA A 317 10.58 -3.15 -21.04
CA ALA A 317 9.47 -3.94 -21.53
C ALA A 317 8.36 -4.08 -20.48
N THR A 318 7.20 -4.57 -20.88
CA THR A 318 6.16 -5.04 -19.95
C THR A 318 5.87 -6.52 -20.18
N ILE A 319 5.32 -7.18 -19.17
CA ILE A 319 4.87 -8.56 -19.27
C ILE A 319 3.62 -8.80 -18.44
N HIS A 320 2.67 -9.56 -18.98
CA HIS A 320 1.49 -10.03 -18.26
C HIS A 320 1.22 -11.52 -18.50
N THR A 321 0.15 -12.06 -17.91
CA THR A 321 -0.12 -13.49 -17.88
C THR A 321 -1.55 -13.81 -18.30
N HIS A 322 -1.74 -14.73 -19.26
CA HIS A 322 -3.06 -15.23 -19.65
C HIS A 322 -3.24 -16.67 -19.17
N GLN A 323 -4.03 -16.90 -18.11
CA GLN A 323 -4.14 -18.22 -17.44
C GLN A 323 -5.49 -18.89 -17.64
N ASP A 324 -6.47 -18.16 -18.18
CA ASP A 324 -7.78 -18.73 -18.44
C ASP A 324 -7.84 -19.41 -19.83
N ASP A 325 -8.34 -20.64 -19.84
CA ASP A 325 -8.61 -21.44 -21.05
C ASP A 325 -10.04 -21.18 -21.57
N LEU A 326 -10.98 -20.77 -20.70
CA LEU A 326 -12.43 -20.57 -20.95
C LEU A 326 -13.09 -21.56 -21.95
N ASN A 327 -12.54 -22.76 -22.14
CA ASN A 327 -13.03 -23.77 -23.09
C ASN A 327 -13.41 -23.19 -24.48
N GLY A 328 -12.73 -22.14 -24.92
CA GLY A 328 -12.93 -21.53 -26.24
C GLY A 328 -14.29 -20.84 -26.48
N GLU A 329 -15.10 -20.52 -25.47
CA GLU A 329 -16.44 -19.92 -25.70
C GLU A 329 -16.39 -18.47 -26.22
N TRP A 330 -15.30 -17.72 -25.99
CA TRP A 330 -15.20 -16.30 -26.38
C TRP A 330 -13.88 -15.86 -27.03
N GLY A 331 -13.00 -16.80 -27.41
CA GLY A 331 -11.84 -16.47 -28.26
C GLY A 331 -10.73 -15.62 -27.61
N PHE A 332 -10.57 -15.68 -26.28
CA PHE A 332 -9.36 -15.17 -25.63
C PHE A 332 -8.25 -16.22 -25.72
N VAL A 333 -7.10 -15.80 -26.24
CA VAL A 333 -6.01 -16.67 -26.72
C VAL A 333 -4.82 -16.54 -25.78
N ALA A 334 -3.90 -17.49 -25.80
CA ALA A 334 -2.60 -17.36 -25.12
C ALA A 334 -1.77 -16.12 -25.58
N LEU A 335 -2.20 -15.47 -26.68
CA LEU A 335 -1.68 -14.24 -27.26
C LEU A 335 -2.34 -13.00 -26.62
N PRO A 336 -1.68 -11.83 -26.64
CA PRO A 336 -2.31 -10.56 -26.28
C PRO A 336 -3.63 -10.34 -27.04
N SER A 337 -4.64 -9.88 -26.32
CA SER A 337 -5.95 -9.48 -26.84
C SER A 337 -5.89 -8.14 -27.56
N HIS A 338 -6.98 -7.76 -28.21
CA HIS A 338 -7.13 -6.44 -28.83
C HIS A 338 -7.10 -5.30 -27.79
N GLU A 339 -7.56 -5.58 -26.56
CA GLU A 339 -7.57 -4.63 -25.44
C GLU A 339 -6.16 -4.45 -24.86
N ASP A 340 -5.36 -5.51 -24.82
CA ASP A 340 -3.93 -5.45 -24.49
C ASP A 340 -3.18 -4.58 -25.49
N ASP A 341 -3.45 -4.77 -26.78
CA ASP A 341 -2.84 -3.96 -27.83
C ASP A 341 -3.19 -2.48 -27.65
N ALA A 342 -4.47 -2.16 -27.44
CA ALA A 342 -4.93 -0.79 -27.22
C ALA A 342 -4.32 -0.18 -25.95
N THR A 343 -4.07 -0.99 -24.93
CA THR A 343 -3.43 -0.56 -23.68
C THR A 343 -1.94 -0.31 -23.90
N PHE A 344 -1.16 -1.33 -24.27
CA PHE A 344 0.29 -1.21 -24.36
C PHE A 344 0.76 -0.31 -25.50
N CYS A 345 0.07 -0.32 -26.64
CA CYS A 345 0.46 0.53 -27.77
C CYS A 345 0.12 2.02 -27.56
N ASN A 346 -0.83 2.34 -26.69
CA ASN A 346 -1.16 3.73 -26.35
C ASN A 346 -0.34 4.24 -25.15
N TYR A 347 -0.22 3.44 -24.09
CA TYR A 347 0.44 3.86 -22.86
C TYR A 347 1.98 3.78 -22.95
N THR A 348 2.50 2.81 -23.69
CA THR A 348 3.94 2.56 -23.83
C THR A 348 4.32 2.38 -25.31
N PRO A 349 4.12 3.39 -26.16
CA PRO A 349 4.36 3.26 -27.60
C PRO A 349 5.82 2.89 -27.88
N ASN A 350 6.00 1.90 -28.77
CA ASN A 350 7.29 1.31 -29.17
C ASN A 350 8.08 0.62 -28.05
N ILE A 351 7.46 0.36 -26.89
CA ILE A 351 8.03 -0.51 -25.86
C ILE A 351 7.55 -1.94 -26.09
N PRO A 352 8.44 -2.94 -26.11
CA PRO A 352 8.05 -4.35 -26.18
C PRO A 352 7.14 -4.76 -25.02
N TYR A 353 6.06 -5.47 -25.34
CA TYR A 353 5.20 -6.11 -24.34
C TYR A 353 5.11 -7.61 -24.61
N PHE A 354 5.11 -8.39 -23.54
CA PHE A 354 5.12 -9.84 -23.59
C PHE A 354 3.94 -10.45 -22.81
N THR A 355 3.58 -11.68 -23.18
CA THR A 355 2.52 -12.44 -22.51
C THR A 355 3.04 -13.82 -22.17
N MET A 356 2.78 -14.26 -20.93
CA MET A 356 2.95 -15.64 -20.47
C MET A 356 1.63 -16.40 -20.66
N GLY A 357 1.52 -17.17 -21.74
CA GLY A 357 0.30 -17.88 -22.09
C GLY A 357 0.10 -19.16 -21.28
N TYR A 358 -1.18 -19.53 -21.04
CA TYR A 358 -1.58 -20.77 -20.37
C TYR A 358 -1.04 -22.03 -21.06
N ASP A 359 -0.78 -21.94 -22.36
CA ASP A 359 -0.18 -23.01 -23.18
C ASP A 359 1.35 -23.16 -22.99
N GLY A 360 1.93 -22.37 -22.10
CA GLY A 360 3.35 -22.37 -21.74
C GLY A 360 4.25 -21.67 -22.76
N ASN A 361 3.68 -20.97 -23.74
CA ASN A 361 4.44 -20.14 -24.69
C ASN A 361 4.60 -18.71 -24.18
N ILE A 362 5.65 -18.04 -24.66
CA ILE A 362 5.80 -16.59 -24.56
C ILE A 362 5.46 -15.99 -25.92
N TYR A 363 4.76 -14.86 -25.88
CA TYR A 363 4.47 -14.04 -27.04
C TYR A 363 4.98 -12.63 -26.80
N GLY A 364 5.44 -11.96 -27.85
CA GLY A 364 5.99 -10.62 -27.75
C GLY A 364 5.57 -9.77 -28.93
N TYR A 365 5.28 -8.50 -28.68
CA TYR A 365 4.88 -7.53 -29.69
C TYR A 365 5.50 -6.18 -29.40
N VAL A 366 5.63 -5.35 -30.44
CA VAL A 366 6.09 -3.96 -30.33
C VAL A 366 5.41 -3.10 -31.39
N GLY A 367 5.07 -1.87 -31.03
CA GLY A 367 4.56 -0.90 -31.98
C GLY A 367 3.71 0.20 -31.36
N THR A 368 2.77 0.70 -32.16
CA THR A 368 1.82 1.77 -31.84
C THR A 368 0.40 1.32 -32.20
N GLU A 369 -0.62 2.06 -31.77
CA GLU A 369 -2.03 1.76 -32.07
C GLU A 369 -2.28 1.61 -33.59
N ALA A 370 -1.55 2.38 -34.41
CA ALA A 370 -1.67 2.34 -35.86
C ALA A 370 -0.88 1.20 -36.54
N SER A 371 0.15 0.65 -35.88
CA SER A 371 1.05 -0.34 -36.47
C SER A 371 1.80 -1.10 -35.40
N LYS A 372 1.53 -2.41 -35.30
CA LYS A 372 2.22 -3.35 -34.40
C LYS A 372 2.88 -4.49 -35.19
N SER A 373 3.93 -5.07 -34.63
CA SER A 373 4.63 -6.21 -35.21
C SER A 373 4.95 -7.25 -34.13
N PRO A 374 4.80 -8.55 -34.44
CA PRO A 374 5.25 -9.60 -33.53
C PRO A 374 6.77 -9.56 -33.40
N ILE A 375 7.26 -9.84 -32.19
CA ILE A 375 8.68 -10.03 -31.90
C ILE A 375 9.00 -11.49 -32.13
N GLU A 376 9.96 -11.76 -33.01
CA GLU A 376 10.49 -13.11 -33.19
C GLU A 376 11.32 -13.50 -31.96
N LEU A 377 10.79 -14.45 -31.17
CA LEU A 377 11.45 -14.93 -29.96
C LEU A 377 12.43 -16.05 -30.31
N PRO A 378 13.75 -15.87 -30.10
CA PRO A 378 14.72 -16.91 -30.35
C PRO A 378 14.52 -18.08 -29.38
N ARG A 379 15.06 -19.24 -29.75
CA ARG A 379 15.06 -20.43 -28.89
C ARG A 379 15.67 -20.10 -27.53
N GLY A 380 14.96 -20.44 -26.45
CA GLY A 380 15.34 -20.09 -25.08
C GLY A 380 14.65 -18.84 -24.54
N TYR A 381 13.74 -18.22 -25.31
CA TYR A 381 12.89 -17.11 -24.88
C TYR A 381 11.41 -17.32 -25.23
N ASN A 382 11.08 -18.41 -25.91
CA ASN A 382 9.75 -18.66 -26.47
C ASN A 382 8.88 -19.55 -25.57
N LYS A 383 9.40 -20.03 -24.44
CA LYS A 383 8.65 -20.82 -23.45
C LYS A 383 8.68 -20.14 -22.10
N VAL A 384 7.55 -20.22 -21.37
CA VAL A 384 7.46 -19.77 -19.98
C VAL A 384 8.55 -20.42 -19.12
N ASN A 385 8.78 -21.72 -19.31
CA ASN A 385 9.81 -22.47 -18.60
C ASN A 385 11.24 -21.93 -18.83
N ASP A 386 11.50 -21.22 -19.93
CA ASP A 386 12.80 -20.60 -20.15
C ASP A 386 12.98 -19.37 -19.24
N LEU A 387 11.94 -18.54 -19.11
CA LEU A 387 11.91 -17.41 -18.17
C LEU A 387 12.07 -17.90 -16.73
N LEU A 388 11.35 -18.98 -16.35
CA LEU A 388 11.45 -19.61 -15.03
C LEU A 388 12.83 -20.25 -14.76
N LYS A 389 13.65 -20.45 -15.79
CA LYS A 389 15.05 -20.91 -15.68
C LYS A 389 16.07 -19.78 -15.74
N GLY A 390 15.63 -18.53 -15.91
CA GLY A 390 16.49 -17.34 -15.88
C GLY A 390 16.76 -16.70 -17.24
N ALA A 391 15.99 -17.02 -18.28
CA ALA A 391 16.02 -16.21 -19.50
C ALA A 391 15.52 -14.79 -19.21
N SER A 392 16.30 -13.78 -19.62
CA SER A 392 16.04 -12.36 -19.36
C SER A 392 15.47 -11.66 -20.59
N LEU A 393 14.22 -11.23 -20.51
CA LEU A 393 13.58 -10.44 -21.57
C LEU A 393 14.24 -9.07 -21.70
N ARG A 394 14.76 -8.50 -20.60
CA ARG A 394 15.57 -7.28 -20.67
C ARG A 394 16.78 -7.45 -21.59
N PHE A 395 17.51 -8.56 -21.45
CA PHE A 395 18.64 -8.88 -22.30
C PHE A 395 18.23 -9.06 -23.77
N LEU A 396 17.12 -9.77 -24.02
CA LEU A 396 16.57 -9.97 -25.36
C LEU A 396 16.27 -8.62 -26.05
N VAL A 397 15.60 -7.71 -25.34
CA VAL A 397 15.23 -6.38 -25.87
C VAL A 397 16.47 -5.52 -26.14
N LYS A 398 17.44 -5.47 -25.20
CA LYS A 398 18.70 -4.73 -25.40
C LYS A 398 19.48 -5.27 -26.61
N TYR A 399 19.61 -6.59 -26.72
CA TYR A 399 20.32 -7.21 -27.84
C TYR A 399 19.70 -6.91 -29.22
N ASN A 400 18.37 -6.80 -29.29
CA ASN A 400 17.68 -6.52 -30.55
C ASN A 400 17.63 -5.02 -30.91
N THR A 401 17.82 -4.13 -29.94
CA THR A 401 17.86 -2.67 -30.17
C THR A 401 19.25 -2.16 -30.53
N GLU A 402 20.31 -2.92 -30.21
CA GLU A 402 21.71 -2.60 -30.55
C GLU A 402 22.17 -3.19 -31.90
N LYS A 403 21.32 -3.93 -32.61
CA LYS A 403 21.54 -4.41 -33.98
C LYS A 403 20.98 -3.44 -35.01
#